data_AF-A0A4Y6UNE2-F1
#
_entry.id   AF-A0A4Y6UNE2-F1
#
_cell.length_a   1.000
_cell.length_b   1.000
_cell.length_c   1.000
_cell.angle_alpha   90.00
_cell.angle_beta   90.00
_cell.angle_gamma   90.00
#
_symmetry.space_group_name_H-M   'P 1'
#
loop_
_entity.id
_entity.type
_entity.pdbx_description
1 polymer ?
#
loop_
_entity_poly.entity_id
_entity_poly.type
_entity_poly.pdbx_seq_one_letter_code
_entity_poly.pdbx_strand_id
1 'polypeptide(L)'
;MSSSISEEKENPVVTLRAQAEKFGFSKLRAGKDNAEANSGNTAFLDFQRKDFVINGKSISRDLIAELYKEHDSLLPKSEGKNEDYRPFARKVFKEMFKYAKAEVPSDSILEELVINCNQAGYEAGVHIEFQGALSQHSFIIERPEKVISIDCVSQNNVSVKSDMTLPIFFQRSDGTFGDKVCDLSSSLEFTLKSQDDKNVTYTNGNLSLTVPERLKDYNIGDKSLFDIIKEYFQKLCERLGFFKIKIEHGLGDPLEVSDHLENMEPPIRSNEHGLN
;
A
#
# COMPACT_ATOMS: atom_id res chain seq x y z
N MET A 1 -37.24 4.87 -31.18
CA MET A 1 -35.85 4.65 -31.62
C MET A 1 -35.07 4.17 -30.42
N SER A 2 -34.61 2.92 -30.47
CA SER A 2 -33.83 2.29 -29.41
C SER A 2 -32.44 2.92 -29.36
N SER A 3 -32.10 3.61 -28.28
CA SER A 3 -30.72 3.95 -27.97
C SER A 3 -30.05 2.70 -27.41
N SER A 4 -29.37 2.00 -28.31
CA SER A 4 -28.43 0.93 -28.01
C SER A 4 -27.46 1.38 -26.92
N ILE A 5 -27.45 0.64 -25.82
CA ILE A 5 -26.39 0.64 -24.81
C ILE A 5 -25.10 0.35 -25.56
N SER A 6 -24.22 1.35 -25.66
CA SER A 6 -22.87 1.13 -26.16
C SER A 6 -22.18 0.20 -25.16
N GLU A 7 -21.86 -1.00 -25.60
CA GLU A 7 -20.90 -1.88 -24.94
C GLU A 7 -19.66 -1.04 -24.57
N GLU A 8 -19.33 -0.95 -23.28
CA GLU A 8 -18.05 -0.42 -22.83
C GLU A 8 -16.97 -1.30 -23.45
N LYS A 9 -16.41 -0.86 -24.59
CA LYS A 9 -15.15 -1.39 -25.08
C LYS A 9 -14.14 -1.26 -23.93
N GLU A 10 -13.46 -2.35 -23.57
CA GLU A 10 -12.35 -2.32 -22.63
C GLU A 10 -11.44 -1.15 -23.00
N ASN A 11 -11.36 -0.15 -22.12
CA ASN A 11 -10.51 1.00 -22.35
C ASN A 11 -9.07 0.52 -22.25
N PRO A 12 -8.20 0.79 -23.25
CA PRO A 12 -6.81 0.39 -23.17
C PRO A 12 -6.16 1.01 -21.94
N VAL A 13 -5.26 0.26 -21.31
CA VAL A 13 -4.56 0.66 -20.08
C VAL A 13 -3.06 0.63 -20.28
N VAL A 14 -2.37 1.49 -19.53
CA VAL A 14 -0.91 1.54 -19.44
C VAL A 14 -0.52 1.23 -18.00
N THR A 15 0.50 0.40 -17.81
CA THR A 15 1.03 0.04 -16.49
C THR A 15 2.42 0.65 -16.31
N LEU A 16 2.53 1.59 -15.38
CA LEU A 16 3.80 2.09 -14.89
C LEU A 16 4.32 1.10 -13.85
N ARG A 17 5.59 0.69 -13.94
CA ARG A 17 6.22 -0.23 -12.98
C ARG A 17 7.57 0.30 -12.50
N ALA A 18 7.92 -0.01 -11.27
CA ALA A 18 9.24 0.23 -10.73
C ALA A 18 9.66 -0.90 -9.82
N GLN A 19 10.93 -1.30 -9.89
CA GLN A 19 11.46 -2.42 -9.13
C GLN A 19 12.78 -2.04 -8.46
N ALA A 20 12.99 -2.57 -7.26
CA ALA A 20 14.20 -2.35 -6.49
C ALA A 20 14.51 -3.54 -5.58
N GLU A 21 15.73 -4.07 -5.66
CA GLU A 21 16.19 -5.15 -4.78
C GLU A 21 16.24 -4.69 -3.32
N LYS A 22 16.67 -3.45 -3.11
CA LYS A 22 16.67 -2.71 -1.83
C LYS A 22 16.09 -1.33 -2.09
N PHE A 23 15.10 -0.91 -1.30
CA PHE A 23 14.42 0.38 -1.48
C PHE A 23 14.21 1.09 -0.14
N GLY A 24 13.85 2.37 -0.15
CA GLY A 24 13.68 3.24 1.01
C GLY A 24 12.43 2.93 1.86
N PHE A 25 12.35 1.70 2.36
CA PHE A 25 11.20 1.15 3.10
C PHE A 25 10.83 1.91 4.38
N SER A 26 11.75 2.70 4.95
CA SER A 26 11.45 3.56 6.10
C SER A 26 10.31 4.55 5.82
N LYS A 27 10.08 4.88 4.54
CA LYS A 27 8.99 5.75 4.08
C LYS A 27 7.63 5.05 4.02
N LEU A 28 7.60 3.72 4.08
CA LEU A 28 6.36 2.93 4.19
C LEU A 28 5.95 2.69 5.64
N ARG A 29 6.87 2.91 6.60
CA ARG A 29 6.59 2.70 8.01
C ARG A 29 5.78 3.87 8.55
N ALA A 30 4.94 3.56 9.55
CA ALA A 30 4.35 4.61 10.36
C ALA A 30 5.47 5.43 11.04
N GLY A 31 5.20 6.72 11.24
CA GLY A 31 6.12 7.62 11.95
C GLY A 31 6.45 7.10 13.36
N LYS A 32 7.68 7.33 13.81
CA LYS A 32 8.12 6.92 15.17
C LYS A 32 7.29 7.57 16.29
N ASP A 33 6.70 8.73 16.00
CA ASP A 33 5.83 9.51 16.85
C ASP A 33 4.33 9.17 16.67
N ASN A 34 3.98 8.28 15.73
CA ASN A 34 2.61 7.84 15.53
C ASN A 34 2.20 6.84 16.62
N ALA A 35 1.76 7.38 17.76
CA ALA A 35 1.39 6.59 18.94
C ALA A 35 0.31 5.53 18.64
N GLU A 36 -0.67 5.83 17.78
CA GLU A 36 -1.75 4.90 17.45
C GLU A 36 -1.26 3.70 16.62
N ALA A 37 -0.35 3.93 15.67
CA ALA A 37 0.24 2.84 14.89
C ALA A 37 1.21 2.00 15.75
N ASN A 38 2.07 2.67 16.52
CA ASN A 38 3.08 2.01 17.35
C ASN A 38 2.47 1.25 18.54
N SER A 39 1.26 1.60 18.98
CA SER A 39 0.52 0.85 20.00
C SER A 39 -0.31 -0.30 19.42
N GLY A 40 -0.32 -0.49 18.10
CA GLY A 40 -1.16 -1.49 17.42
C GLY A 40 -2.65 -1.12 17.35
N ASN A 41 -3.05 0.05 17.86
CA ASN A 41 -4.45 0.49 17.82
C ASN A 41 -4.93 0.68 16.37
N THR A 42 -4.08 1.21 15.48
CA THR A 42 -4.45 1.36 14.06
C THR A 42 -4.71 0.00 13.40
N ALA A 43 -3.89 -1.02 13.68
CA ALA A 43 -4.15 -2.38 13.18
C ALA A 43 -5.44 -2.97 13.77
N PHE A 44 -5.68 -2.79 15.07
CA PHE A 44 -6.94 -3.15 15.72
C PHE A 44 -8.15 -2.46 15.08
N LEU A 45 -8.06 -1.23 14.62
CA LEU A 45 -9.19 -0.60 13.93
C LEU A 45 -9.34 -1.11 12.50
N ASP A 46 -8.23 -1.40 11.84
CA ASP A 46 -8.20 -1.71 10.41
C ASP A 46 -8.49 -3.17 10.07
N PHE A 47 -8.38 -4.13 11.01
CA PHE A 47 -8.73 -5.53 10.70
C PHE A 47 -10.15 -5.69 10.15
N GLN A 48 -11.09 -4.83 10.55
CA GLN A 48 -12.48 -4.84 10.04
C GLN A 48 -12.72 -3.91 8.85
N ARG A 49 -11.77 -3.03 8.51
CA ARG A 49 -11.95 -1.98 7.49
C ARG A 49 -11.40 -2.35 6.13
N LYS A 50 -10.63 -3.44 6.04
CA LYS A 50 -10.00 -3.89 4.80
C LYS A 50 -10.00 -5.40 4.70
N ASP A 51 -9.73 -5.87 3.49
CA ASP A 51 -9.73 -7.30 3.20
C ASP A 51 -8.30 -7.84 3.27
N PHE A 52 -8.17 -9.05 3.81
CA PHE A 52 -6.90 -9.75 3.92
C PHE A 52 -6.95 -11.08 3.16
N VAL A 53 -5.83 -11.41 2.54
CA VAL A 53 -5.56 -12.72 1.95
C VAL A 53 -4.27 -13.24 2.56
N ILE A 54 -4.29 -14.42 3.14
CA ILE A 54 -3.09 -15.04 3.72
C ILE A 54 -2.79 -16.34 2.98
N ASN A 55 -1.59 -16.47 2.39
CA ASN A 55 -1.21 -17.62 1.57
C ASN A 55 -2.30 -18.02 0.55
N GLY A 56 -2.86 -17.03 -0.15
CA GLY A 56 -3.95 -17.20 -1.12
C GLY A 56 -5.34 -17.49 -0.54
N LYS A 57 -5.51 -17.59 0.78
CA LYS A 57 -6.82 -17.79 1.42
C LYS A 57 -7.38 -16.48 1.97
N SER A 58 -8.55 -16.08 1.49
CA SER A 58 -9.27 -14.90 1.98
C SER A 58 -9.68 -15.06 3.45
N ILE A 59 -9.52 -13.97 4.21
CA ILE A 59 -9.94 -13.84 5.59
C ILE A 59 -11.25 -13.05 5.62
N SER A 60 -12.34 -13.68 6.08
CA SER A 60 -13.65 -13.02 6.13
C SER A 60 -13.75 -12.07 7.33
N ARG A 61 -14.60 -11.04 7.19
CA ARG A 61 -14.91 -10.11 8.29
C ARG A 61 -15.60 -10.82 9.46
N ASP A 62 -16.37 -11.86 9.18
CA ASP A 62 -17.00 -12.68 10.22
C ASP A 62 -15.95 -13.41 11.07
N LEU A 63 -14.93 -13.99 10.45
CA LEU A 63 -13.81 -14.59 11.18
C LEU A 63 -13.08 -13.56 12.04
N ILE A 64 -12.80 -12.37 11.49
CA ILE A 64 -12.20 -11.28 12.28
C ILE A 64 -13.11 -10.91 13.47
N ALA A 65 -14.42 -10.77 13.27
CA ALA A 65 -15.35 -10.46 14.34
C ALA A 65 -15.43 -11.54 15.43
N GLU A 66 -15.28 -12.82 15.07
CA GLU A 66 -15.16 -13.93 16.02
C GLU A 66 -13.86 -13.85 16.83
N LEU A 67 -12.72 -13.60 16.18
CA LEU A 67 -11.43 -13.44 16.86
C LEU A 67 -11.43 -12.27 17.85
N TYR A 68 -12.19 -11.20 17.56
CA TYR A 68 -12.36 -10.07 18.48
C TYR A 68 -13.04 -10.50 19.78
N LYS A 69 -14.08 -11.33 19.67
CA LYS A 69 -14.81 -11.84 20.83
C LYS A 69 -13.97 -12.85 21.61
N GLU A 70 -13.23 -13.72 20.91
CA GLU A 70 -12.41 -14.76 21.56
C GLU A 70 -11.22 -14.19 22.34
N HIS A 71 -10.70 -13.04 21.89
CA HIS A 71 -9.47 -12.45 22.44
C HIS A 71 -9.69 -11.09 23.10
N ASP A 72 -10.93 -10.76 23.47
CA ASP A 72 -11.29 -9.52 24.16
C ASP A 72 -10.46 -9.27 25.44
N SER A 73 -10.10 -10.33 26.15
CA SER A 73 -9.26 -10.29 27.36
C SER A 73 -7.84 -9.77 27.13
N LEU A 74 -7.38 -9.72 25.87
CA LEU A 74 -6.10 -9.12 25.48
C LEU A 74 -6.21 -7.62 25.17
N LEU A 75 -7.42 -7.06 25.12
CA LEU A 75 -7.61 -5.63 24.94
C LEU A 75 -7.22 -4.88 26.21
N PRO A 76 -6.71 -3.64 26.08
CA PRO A 76 -6.44 -2.80 27.23
C PRO A 76 -7.71 -2.51 28.04
N LYS A 77 -7.56 -2.43 29.37
CA LYS A 77 -8.67 -2.23 30.30
C LYS A 77 -9.20 -0.79 30.33
N SER A 78 -8.42 0.16 29.81
CA SER A 78 -8.80 1.55 29.61
C SER A 78 -8.86 1.83 28.11
N GLU A 79 -9.81 2.66 27.70
CA GLU A 79 -9.85 3.17 26.34
C GLU A 79 -8.96 4.42 26.26
N GLY A 80 -7.85 4.33 25.53
CA GLY A 80 -6.92 5.43 25.34
C GLY A 80 -6.02 5.21 24.13
N LYS A 81 -5.58 6.29 23.50
CA LYS A 81 -4.72 6.25 22.30
C LYS A 81 -3.32 5.67 22.53
N ASN A 82 -2.88 5.64 23.79
CA ASN A 82 -1.56 5.18 24.22
C ASN A 82 -1.57 3.78 24.84
N GLU A 83 -2.73 3.12 24.82
CA GLU A 83 -2.88 1.78 25.37
C GLU A 83 -2.31 0.75 24.42
N ASP A 84 -1.70 -0.32 24.95
CA ASP A 84 -0.99 -1.31 24.13
C ASP A 84 -1.95 -2.36 23.57
N TYR A 85 -2.40 -2.17 22.33
CA TYR A 85 -3.22 -3.12 21.57
C TYR A 85 -2.38 -4.20 20.86
N ARG A 86 -1.04 -4.11 20.90
CA ARG A 86 -0.17 -5.04 20.17
C ARG A 86 -0.36 -6.51 20.57
N PRO A 87 -0.58 -6.87 21.86
CA PRO A 87 -0.85 -8.27 22.23
C PRO A 87 -2.06 -8.84 21.50
N PHE A 88 -3.15 -8.06 21.44
CA PHE A 88 -4.36 -8.43 20.71
C PHE A 88 -4.09 -8.52 19.20
N ALA A 89 -3.53 -7.47 18.60
CA ALA A 89 -3.31 -7.41 17.15
C ALA A 89 -2.37 -8.52 16.66
N ARG A 90 -1.31 -8.81 17.43
CA ARG A 90 -0.40 -9.93 17.17
C ARG A 90 -1.14 -11.27 17.23
N LYS A 91 -2.03 -11.46 18.19
CA LYS A 91 -2.83 -12.68 18.34
C LYS A 91 -3.76 -12.87 17.14
N VAL A 92 -4.46 -11.82 16.71
CA VAL A 92 -5.32 -11.86 15.51
C VAL A 92 -4.53 -12.27 14.27
N PHE A 93 -3.37 -11.65 14.01
CA PHE A 93 -2.51 -12.09 12.90
C PHE A 93 -2.12 -13.57 13.00
N LYS A 94 -1.68 -14.04 14.18
CA LYS A 94 -1.32 -15.46 14.40
C LYS A 94 -2.50 -16.39 14.05
N GLU A 95 -3.72 -16.05 14.44
CA GLU A 95 -4.90 -16.86 14.13
C GLU A 95 -5.30 -16.78 12.65
N MET A 96 -5.12 -15.63 11.98
CA MET A 96 -5.31 -15.51 10.53
C MET A 96 -4.36 -16.45 9.75
N PHE A 97 -3.08 -16.52 10.12
CA PHE A 97 -2.12 -17.45 9.52
C PHE A 97 -2.51 -18.91 9.76
N LYS A 98 -2.90 -19.27 11.00
CA LYS A 98 -3.36 -20.63 11.31
C LYS A 98 -4.62 -21.01 10.55
N TYR A 99 -5.61 -20.11 10.48
CA TYR A 99 -6.82 -20.32 9.70
C TYR A 99 -6.51 -20.54 8.22
N ALA A 100 -5.52 -19.82 7.69
CA ALA A 100 -5.01 -20.00 6.34
C ALA A 100 -4.24 -21.31 6.12
N LYS A 101 -3.98 -22.09 7.18
CA LYS A 101 -3.04 -23.23 7.18
C LYS A 101 -1.64 -22.82 6.70
N ALA A 102 -1.27 -21.57 6.95
CA ALA A 102 0.04 -21.02 6.66
C ALA A 102 0.96 -21.16 7.86
N GLU A 103 2.27 -21.10 7.61
CA GLU A 103 3.24 -20.93 8.68
C GLU A 103 3.05 -19.57 9.36
N VAL A 104 3.30 -19.52 10.67
CA VAL A 104 3.21 -18.28 11.44
C VAL A 104 4.57 -17.58 11.39
N PRO A 105 4.64 -16.30 10.96
CA PRO A 105 5.88 -15.54 10.96
C PRO A 105 6.51 -15.40 12.34
N SER A 106 7.80 -15.09 12.38
CA SER A 106 8.52 -14.83 13.63
C SER A 106 7.95 -13.61 14.35
N ASP A 107 8.19 -13.54 15.66
CA ASP A 107 7.65 -12.46 16.49
C ASP A 107 8.11 -11.07 16.03
N SER A 108 9.27 -10.97 15.38
CA SER A 108 9.77 -9.74 14.78
C SER A 108 8.96 -9.30 13.55
N ILE A 109 8.61 -10.23 12.65
CA ILE A 109 7.78 -9.93 11.49
C ILE A 109 6.34 -9.64 11.92
N LEU A 110 5.81 -10.38 12.89
CA LEU A 110 4.47 -10.11 13.43
C LEU A 110 4.39 -8.70 14.05
N GLU A 111 5.41 -8.26 14.78
CA GLU A 111 5.45 -6.90 15.31
C GLU A 111 5.50 -5.86 14.19
N GLU A 112 6.29 -6.10 13.13
CA GLU A 112 6.34 -5.22 11.97
C GLU A 112 4.97 -5.10 11.29
N LEU A 113 4.25 -6.22 11.13
CA LEU A 113 2.90 -6.24 10.58
C LEU A 113 1.90 -5.50 11.48
N VAL A 114 1.95 -5.70 12.80
CA VAL A 114 1.09 -4.97 13.74
C VAL A 114 1.27 -3.46 13.62
N ILE A 115 2.51 -2.99 13.52
CA ILE A 115 2.80 -1.55 13.49
C ILE A 115 2.52 -0.93 12.12
N ASN A 116 2.78 -1.65 11.02
CA ASN A 116 2.83 -1.03 9.69
C ASN A 116 1.82 -1.60 8.68
N CYS A 117 1.25 -2.77 8.90
CA CYS A 117 0.22 -3.35 8.01
C CYS A 117 -1.16 -2.70 8.27
N ASN A 118 -1.23 -1.38 8.14
CA ASN A 118 -2.39 -0.54 8.43
C ASN A 118 -2.36 0.79 7.66
N GLN A 119 -3.43 1.59 7.81
CA GLN A 119 -3.64 2.85 7.13
C GLN A 119 -2.57 3.91 7.41
N ALA A 120 -1.77 3.76 8.47
CA ALA A 120 -0.67 4.68 8.81
C ALA A 120 0.70 4.20 8.29
N GLY A 121 0.80 2.96 7.82
CA GLY A 121 2.03 2.37 7.27
C GLY A 121 1.88 2.04 5.78
N TYR A 122 1.85 0.74 5.45
CA TYR A 122 1.90 0.22 4.08
C TYR A 122 0.84 0.81 3.16
N GLU A 123 -0.32 1.15 3.71
CA GLU A 123 -1.40 1.75 2.93
C GLU A 123 -1.28 3.27 2.77
N ALA A 124 -0.72 3.97 3.76
CA ALA A 124 -0.57 5.42 3.73
C ALA A 124 0.32 5.86 2.56
N GLY A 125 1.41 5.13 2.32
CA GLY A 125 2.47 5.54 1.42
C GLY A 125 2.00 5.82 -0.01
N VAL A 126 1.11 4.99 -0.57
CA VAL A 126 0.59 5.18 -1.93
C VAL A 126 -0.57 6.18 -1.92
N HIS A 127 -1.57 5.98 -1.05
CA HIS A 127 -2.78 6.78 -1.04
C HIS A 127 -2.51 8.27 -0.75
N ILE A 128 -1.71 8.59 0.26
CA ILE A 128 -1.45 9.97 0.68
C ILE A 128 -0.74 10.75 -0.43
N GLU A 129 0.22 10.14 -1.11
CA GLU A 129 0.97 10.79 -2.17
C GLU A 129 0.12 11.09 -3.40
N PHE A 130 -0.65 10.10 -3.84
CA PHE A 130 -1.56 10.31 -4.96
C PHE A 130 -2.66 11.31 -4.61
N GLN A 131 -3.20 11.28 -3.39
CA GLN A 131 -4.22 12.23 -2.97
C GLN A 131 -3.67 13.67 -2.94
N GLY A 132 -2.50 13.90 -2.34
CA GLY A 132 -1.89 15.23 -2.30
C GLY A 132 -1.60 15.76 -3.71
N ALA A 133 -1.10 14.90 -4.59
CA ALA A 133 -0.87 15.19 -6.00
C ALA A 133 -2.16 15.57 -6.76
N LEU A 134 -3.19 14.73 -6.68
CA LEU A 134 -4.45 14.90 -7.40
C LEU A 134 -5.23 16.13 -6.92
N SER A 135 -5.18 16.45 -5.63
CA SER A 135 -5.86 17.64 -5.07
C SER A 135 -5.35 18.97 -5.65
N GLN A 136 -4.10 19.03 -6.12
CA GLN A 136 -3.56 20.23 -6.79
C GLN A 136 -4.25 20.52 -8.13
N HIS A 137 -4.92 19.51 -8.70
CA HIS A 137 -5.56 19.57 -10.00
C HIS A 137 -7.08 19.40 -9.91
N SER A 138 -7.67 19.66 -8.74
CA SER A 138 -9.13 19.50 -8.49
C SER A 138 -9.62 18.06 -8.65
N PHE A 139 -8.81 17.07 -8.25
CA PHE A 139 -9.21 15.67 -8.18
C PHE A 139 -9.09 15.13 -6.76
N ILE A 140 -9.91 14.14 -6.45
CA ILE A 140 -9.94 13.47 -5.15
C ILE A 140 -10.07 11.97 -5.34
N ILE A 141 -9.36 11.20 -4.52
CA ILE A 141 -9.53 9.77 -4.36
C ILE A 141 -10.60 9.55 -3.31
N GLU A 142 -11.66 8.84 -3.67
CA GLU A 142 -12.75 8.53 -2.74
C GLU A 142 -13.00 7.04 -2.67
N ARG A 143 -13.19 6.57 -1.43
CA ARG A 143 -13.53 5.18 -1.10
C ARG A 143 -12.62 4.14 -1.78
N PRO A 144 -11.29 4.23 -1.56
CA PRO A 144 -10.38 3.23 -2.12
C PRO A 144 -10.71 1.84 -1.60
N GLU A 145 -10.78 0.87 -2.50
CA GLU A 145 -10.87 -0.55 -2.14
C GLU A 145 -9.45 -1.09 -1.97
N LYS A 146 -9.24 -1.89 -0.92
CA LYS A 146 -7.90 -2.31 -0.51
C LYS A 146 -7.89 -3.77 -0.12
N VAL A 147 -6.90 -4.49 -0.64
CA VAL A 147 -6.64 -5.88 -0.28
C VAL A 147 -5.17 -5.99 0.10
N ILE A 148 -4.91 -6.49 1.31
CA ILE A 148 -3.56 -6.84 1.73
C ILE A 148 -3.40 -8.35 1.63
N SER A 149 -2.52 -8.79 0.73
CA SER A 149 -2.10 -10.18 0.62
C SER A 149 -0.78 -10.39 1.37
N ILE A 150 -0.70 -11.43 2.18
CA ILE A 150 0.50 -11.77 2.95
C ILE A 150 0.80 -13.25 2.73
N ASP A 151 1.95 -13.54 2.15
CA ASP A 151 2.40 -14.90 1.87
C ASP A 151 3.62 -15.23 2.75
N CYS A 152 3.43 -16.11 3.73
CA CYS A 152 4.50 -16.61 4.58
C CYS A 152 5.17 -17.81 3.89
N VAL A 153 6.40 -17.58 3.39
CA VAL A 153 7.24 -18.61 2.77
C VAL A 153 8.03 -19.37 3.84
N SER A 154 8.51 -18.65 4.85
CA SER A 154 9.06 -19.20 6.09
C SER A 154 8.86 -18.23 7.24
N GLN A 155 9.07 -18.66 8.49
CA GLN A 155 8.93 -17.77 9.65
C GLN A 155 9.69 -16.43 9.51
N ASN A 156 10.80 -16.43 8.79
CA ASN A 156 11.67 -15.27 8.62
C ASN A 156 11.64 -14.67 7.22
N ASN A 157 10.68 -15.06 6.38
CA ASN A 157 10.53 -14.59 5.01
C ASN A 157 9.05 -14.52 4.63
N VAL A 158 8.53 -13.29 4.55
CA VAL A 158 7.12 -13.01 4.28
C VAL A 158 7.02 -12.02 3.13
N SER A 159 6.26 -12.37 2.08
CA SER A 159 5.87 -11.41 1.05
C SER A 159 4.62 -10.66 1.48
N VAL A 160 4.58 -9.35 1.24
CA VAL A 160 3.43 -8.49 1.48
C VAL A 160 3.11 -7.79 0.17
N LYS A 161 1.85 -7.85 -0.23
CA LYS A 161 1.32 -7.17 -1.40
C LYS A 161 0.09 -6.35 -1.01
N SER A 162 0.14 -5.06 -1.26
CA SER A 162 -0.96 -4.12 -1.06
C SER A 162 -1.54 -3.73 -2.42
N ASP A 163 -2.68 -4.31 -2.76
CA ASP A 163 -3.46 -3.96 -3.94
C ASP A 163 -4.51 -2.92 -3.56
N MET A 164 -4.62 -1.85 -4.37
CA MET A 164 -5.64 -0.83 -4.19
C MET A 164 -6.29 -0.44 -5.52
N THR A 165 -7.61 -0.32 -5.50
CA THR A 165 -8.35 0.46 -6.50
C THR A 165 -8.50 1.87 -5.96
N LEU A 166 -8.14 2.86 -6.77
CA LEU A 166 -8.18 4.28 -6.43
C LEU A 166 -9.17 4.99 -7.37
N PRO A 167 -10.45 5.08 -6.99
CA PRO A 167 -11.44 5.82 -7.76
C PRO A 167 -11.13 7.32 -7.72
N ILE A 168 -10.93 7.93 -8.88
CA ILE A 168 -10.69 9.36 -9.03
C ILE A 168 -12.00 10.07 -9.38
N PHE A 169 -12.30 11.11 -8.64
CA PHE A 169 -13.43 12.00 -8.87
C PHE A 169 -12.97 13.44 -9.05
N PHE A 170 -13.80 14.26 -9.70
CA PHE A 170 -13.63 15.70 -9.61
C PHE A 170 -13.87 16.18 -8.19
N GLN A 171 -13.01 17.05 -7.69
CA GLN A 171 -13.23 17.79 -6.45
C GLN A 171 -13.98 19.08 -6.75
N ARG A 172 -15.15 19.25 -6.15
CA ARG A 172 -15.93 20.49 -6.25
C ARG A 172 -15.42 21.52 -5.24
N SER A 173 -15.66 22.79 -5.53
CA SER A 173 -15.27 23.92 -4.67
C SER A 173 -15.96 23.94 -3.31
N ASP A 174 -17.09 23.22 -3.16
CA ASP A 174 -17.81 23.05 -1.90
C ASP A 174 -17.25 21.92 -1.00
N GLY A 175 -16.16 21.28 -1.44
CA GLY A 175 -15.53 20.17 -0.71
C GLY A 175 -16.18 18.81 -0.95
N THR A 176 -17.21 18.73 -1.79
CA THR A 176 -17.81 17.45 -2.21
C THR A 176 -17.13 16.90 -3.46
N PHE A 177 -17.34 15.62 -3.76
CA PHE A 177 -16.88 15.02 -5.00
C PHE A 177 -17.97 15.05 -6.08
N GLY A 178 -17.56 15.29 -7.31
CA GLY A 178 -18.38 15.30 -8.51
C GLY A 178 -18.39 13.94 -9.20
N ASP A 179 -18.39 13.97 -10.53
CA ASP A 179 -18.43 12.76 -11.33
C ASP A 179 -17.13 11.99 -11.25
N LYS A 180 -17.25 10.66 -11.36
CA LYS A 180 -16.11 9.75 -11.42
C LYS A 180 -15.39 9.93 -12.75
N VAL A 181 -14.08 10.13 -12.68
CA VAL A 181 -13.19 10.29 -13.83
C VAL A 181 -12.72 8.93 -14.32
N CYS A 182 -12.19 8.11 -13.41
CA CYS A 182 -11.65 6.78 -13.71
C CYS A 182 -11.36 6.01 -12.42
N ASP A 183 -10.97 4.75 -12.57
CA ASP A 183 -10.27 3.98 -11.55
C ASP A 183 -8.80 3.86 -11.94
N LEU A 184 -7.90 4.08 -10.98
CA LEU A 184 -6.54 3.58 -11.07
C LEU A 184 -6.42 2.29 -10.27
N SER A 185 -5.49 1.43 -10.65
CA SER A 185 -5.14 0.25 -9.86
C SER A 185 -3.67 0.32 -9.48
N SER A 186 -3.37 0.30 -8.19
CA SER A 186 -1.99 0.27 -7.68
C SER A 186 -1.69 -1.05 -7.00
N SER A 187 -0.46 -1.53 -7.14
CA SER A 187 0.06 -2.68 -6.40
C SER A 187 1.45 -2.37 -5.88
N LEU A 188 1.63 -2.45 -4.57
CA LEU A 188 2.92 -2.39 -3.89
C LEU A 188 3.23 -3.74 -3.28
N GLU A 189 4.30 -4.37 -3.73
CA GLU A 189 4.77 -5.67 -3.26
C GLU A 189 6.20 -5.57 -2.71
N PHE A 190 6.49 -6.27 -1.63
CA PHE A 190 7.83 -6.38 -1.05
C PHE A 190 7.95 -7.59 -0.14
N THR A 191 9.17 -8.01 0.14
CA THR A 191 9.50 -9.11 1.05
C THR A 191 10.10 -8.60 2.35
N LEU A 192 9.49 -8.99 3.47
CA LEU A 192 10.04 -8.85 4.82
C LEU A 192 10.95 -10.04 5.14
N LYS A 193 12.19 -9.74 5.57
CA LYS A 193 13.13 -10.75 6.07
C LYS A 193 13.59 -10.40 7.47
N SER A 194 13.61 -11.41 8.35
CA SER A 194 14.19 -11.26 9.69
C SER A 194 15.48 -12.07 9.82
N GLN A 195 16.50 -11.46 10.42
CA GLN A 195 17.71 -12.14 10.88
C GLN A 195 17.72 -12.15 12.40
N ASP A 196 17.87 -13.34 12.99
CA ASP A 196 17.96 -13.57 14.43
C ASP A 196 16.82 -12.96 15.27
N ASP A 197 15.61 -12.85 14.69
CA ASP A 197 14.39 -12.32 15.32
C ASP A 197 14.51 -10.89 15.88
N LYS A 198 15.47 -10.10 15.42
CA LYS A 198 15.71 -8.75 15.95
C LYS A 198 15.46 -7.63 14.94
N ASN A 199 15.82 -7.84 13.68
CA ASN A 199 15.76 -6.79 12.66
C ASN A 199 14.99 -7.27 11.44
N VAL A 200 13.89 -6.56 11.13
CA VAL A 200 13.15 -6.76 9.88
C VAL A 200 13.70 -5.85 8.80
N THR A 201 14.06 -6.46 7.68
CA THR A 201 14.56 -5.80 6.47
C THR A 201 13.56 -5.99 5.33
N TYR A 202 13.48 -5.01 4.43
CA TYR A 202 12.62 -5.06 3.26
C TYR A 202 13.47 -5.27 2.03
N THR A 203 13.02 -6.17 1.17
CA THR A 203 13.71 -6.56 -0.07
C THR A 203 12.70 -6.76 -1.18
N ASN A 204 13.16 -6.84 -2.43
CA ASN A 204 12.33 -7.18 -3.60
C ASN A 204 11.10 -6.26 -3.74
N GLY A 205 11.30 -4.95 -3.61
CA GLY A 205 10.23 -3.98 -3.82
C GLY A 205 9.79 -3.99 -5.28
N ASN A 206 8.48 -3.99 -5.49
CA ASN A 206 7.84 -3.80 -6.78
C ASN A 206 6.62 -2.90 -6.60
N LEU A 207 6.61 -1.77 -7.30
CA LEU A 207 5.50 -0.83 -7.32
C LEU A 207 4.94 -0.76 -8.74
N SER A 208 3.62 -0.83 -8.87
CA SER A 208 2.96 -0.66 -10.15
C SER A 208 1.69 0.17 -10.03
N LEU A 209 1.39 0.89 -11.12
CA LEU A 209 0.19 1.69 -11.28
C LEU A 209 -0.36 1.47 -12.68
N THR A 210 -1.59 0.97 -12.76
CA THR A 210 -2.34 0.83 -14.02
C THR A 210 -3.27 2.02 -14.18
N VAL A 211 -3.16 2.67 -15.33
CA VAL A 211 -3.80 3.95 -15.66
C VAL A 211 -4.55 3.80 -16.99
N PRO A 212 -5.82 4.23 -17.08
CA PRO A 212 -6.54 4.25 -18.36
C PRO A 212 -5.88 5.17 -19.37
N GLU A 213 -5.71 4.71 -20.61
CA GLU A 213 -5.06 5.47 -21.67
C GLU A 213 -5.86 6.71 -22.07
N ARG A 214 -7.19 6.67 -21.94
CA ARG A 214 -8.09 7.82 -22.19
C ARG A 214 -7.73 9.07 -21.38
N LEU A 215 -6.96 8.93 -20.29
CA LEU A 215 -6.51 10.07 -19.51
C LEU A 215 -5.51 10.96 -20.27
N LYS A 216 -4.94 10.49 -21.39
CA LYS A 216 -4.15 11.31 -22.32
C LYS A 216 -4.99 12.41 -22.98
N ASP A 217 -6.30 12.19 -23.14
CA ASP A 217 -7.22 13.15 -23.75
C ASP A 217 -7.77 14.17 -22.72
N TYR A 218 -7.47 13.97 -21.44
CA TYR A 218 -7.94 14.83 -20.36
C TYR A 218 -6.91 15.93 -20.06
N ASN A 219 -7.02 17.07 -20.72
CA ASN A 219 -6.07 18.18 -20.60
C ASN A 219 -6.30 19.02 -19.33
N ILE A 220 -5.23 19.28 -18.59
CA ILE A 220 -5.14 20.14 -17.41
C ILE A 220 -4.02 21.15 -17.68
N GLY A 221 -4.41 22.33 -18.18
CA GLY A 221 -3.44 23.31 -18.66
C GLY A 221 -2.70 22.80 -19.90
N ASP A 222 -1.38 22.67 -19.79
CA ASP A 222 -0.46 22.22 -20.84
C ASP A 222 -0.16 20.72 -20.81
N LYS A 223 -0.63 19.99 -19.79
CA LYS A 223 -0.39 18.55 -19.60
C LYS A 223 -1.69 17.75 -19.63
N SER A 224 -1.60 16.48 -19.98
CA SER A 224 -2.70 15.54 -19.76
C SER A 224 -2.73 15.05 -18.31
N LEU A 225 -3.89 14.60 -17.82
CA LEU A 225 -4.00 13.92 -16.53
C LEU A 225 -3.11 12.67 -16.47
N PHE A 226 -2.94 11.99 -17.59
CA PHE A 226 -2.01 10.88 -17.71
C PHE A 226 -0.55 11.30 -17.41
N ASP A 227 -0.08 12.40 -18.01
CA ASP A 227 1.28 12.89 -17.78
C ASP A 227 1.49 13.33 -16.33
N ILE A 228 0.49 13.99 -15.75
CA ILE A 228 0.48 14.38 -14.34
C ILE A 228 0.61 13.14 -13.43
N ILE A 229 -0.22 12.12 -13.64
CA ILE A 229 -0.16 10.86 -12.87
C ILE A 229 1.21 10.19 -13.03
N LYS A 230 1.75 10.15 -14.25
CA LYS A 230 3.06 9.58 -14.54
C LYS A 230 4.19 10.31 -13.78
N GLU A 231 4.18 11.63 -13.76
CA GLU A 231 5.16 12.43 -13.00
C GLU A 231 5.09 12.16 -11.49
N TYR A 232 3.88 12.02 -10.93
CA TYR A 232 3.72 11.70 -9.51
C TYR A 232 4.13 10.26 -9.18
N PHE A 233 3.86 9.30 -10.07
CA PHE A 233 4.36 7.95 -9.93
C PHE A 233 5.89 7.93 -9.88
N GLN A 234 6.56 8.70 -10.76
CA GLN A 234 8.01 8.83 -10.74
C GLN A 234 8.52 9.43 -9.43
N LYS A 235 7.93 10.53 -8.94
CA LYS A 235 8.30 11.13 -7.65
C LYS A 235 8.10 10.16 -6.48
N LEU A 236 7.02 9.38 -6.49
CA LEU A 236 6.77 8.35 -5.49
C LEU A 236 7.86 7.27 -5.54
N CYS A 237 8.21 6.81 -6.74
CA CYS A 237 9.29 5.84 -6.95
C CYS A 237 10.61 6.37 -6.38
N GLU A 238 11.04 7.57 -6.76
CA GLU A 238 12.26 8.20 -6.26
C GLU A 238 12.27 8.30 -4.73
N ARG A 239 11.15 8.74 -4.15
CA ARG A 239 11.01 8.92 -2.70
C ARG A 239 11.07 7.60 -1.93
N LEU A 240 10.53 6.54 -2.51
CA LEU A 240 10.58 5.19 -1.98
C LEU A 240 11.88 4.46 -2.37
N GLY A 241 12.81 5.09 -3.09
CA GLY A 241 14.09 4.50 -3.48
C GLY A 241 13.98 3.46 -4.60
N PHE A 242 12.97 3.57 -5.46
CA PHE A 242 12.88 2.86 -6.73
C PHE A 242 13.55 3.69 -7.82
N PHE A 243 14.75 3.26 -8.24
CA PHE A 243 15.53 3.99 -9.24
C PHE A 243 15.39 3.43 -10.67
N LYS A 244 14.79 2.24 -10.82
CA LYS A 244 14.51 1.62 -12.12
C LYS A 244 13.01 1.64 -12.39
N ILE A 245 12.57 2.55 -13.25
CA ILE A 245 11.18 2.69 -13.68
C ILE A 245 11.07 2.16 -15.12
N LYS A 246 10.06 1.32 -15.37
CA LYS A 246 9.71 0.81 -16.69
C LYS A 246 8.26 1.16 -16.99
N ILE A 247 7.97 1.55 -18.22
CA ILE A 247 6.59 1.76 -18.68
C ILE A 247 6.23 0.60 -19.59
N GLU A 248 5.25 -0.19 -19.16
CA GLU A 248 4.68 -1.27 -19.94
C GLU A 248 3.30 -0.83 -20.43
N HIS A 249 2.99 -1.08 -21.70
CA HIS A 249 1.65 -0.84 -22.24
C HIS A 249 1.12 -2.09 -22.94
N GLY A 250 -0.19 -2.30 -22.91
CA GLY A 250 -0.85 -3.43 -23.56
C GLY A 250 -0.78 -3.43 -25.10
N LEU A 251 -0.04 -2.49 -25.71
CA LEU A 251 0.01 -2.23 -27.15
C LEU A 251 1.38 -2.47 -27.80
N GLY A 252 2.34 -3.13 -27.14
CA GLY A 252 3.65 -3.47 -27.74
C GLY A 252 4.86 -3.23 -26.82
N ASP A 253 6.03 -3.03 -27.44
CA ASP A 253 7.33 -2.98 -26.76
C ASP A 253 7.40 -1.92 -25.65
N PRO A 254 8.11 -2.21 -24.53
CA PRO A 254 8.30 -1.26 -23.44
C PRO A 254 8.96 0.03 -23.92
N LEU A 255 8.45 1.18 -23.48
CA LEU A 255 9.17 2.44 -23.64
C LEU A 255 10.23 2.53 -22.53
N GLU A 256 11.51 2.50 -22.91
CA GLU A 256 12.60 2.88 -22.02
C GLU A 256 12.43 4.34 -21.63
N VAL A 257 12.36 4.62 -20.32
CA VAL A 257 12.39 5.98 -19.80
C VAL A 257 13.69 6.16 -19.02
N SER A 258 14.48 7.09 -19.52
CA SER A 258 15.74 7.67 -19.02
C SER A 258 16.41 7.01 -17.79
N ASP A 259 17.64 6.54 -17.99
CA ASP A 259 18.63 6.16 -16.97
C ASP A 259 19.13 7.35 -16.12
N HIS A 260 18.31 8.38 -15.87
CA HIS A 260 18.73 9.59 -15.16
C HIS A 260 19.07 9.39 -13.67
N LEU A 261 19.01 8.15 -13.16
CA LEU A 261 19.16 7.85 -11.74
C LEU A 261 20.26 6.83 -11.41
N GLU A 262 21.11 6.42 -12.37
CA GLU A 262 22.23 5.49 -12.08
C GLU A 262 23.24 6.02 -11.04
N ASN A 263 23.20 7.30 -10.69
CA ASN A 263 24.15 7.95 -9.78
C ASN A 263 23.56 8.42 -8.43
N MET A 264 22.34 8.02 -8.05
CA MET A 264 21.86 8.32 -6.69
C MET A 264 22.37 7.27 -5.70
N GLU A 265 23.25 7.69 -4.80
CA GLU A 265 23.69 6.87 -3.67
C GLU A 265 22.48 6.41 -2.86
N PRO A 266 22.40 5.11 -2.50
CA PRO A 266 21.34 4.62 -1.62
C PRO A 266 21.38 5.39 -0.29
N PRO A 267 20.22 5.72 0.31
CA PRO A 267 20.19 6.41 1.59
C PRO A 267 20.95 5.60 2.63
N ILE A 268 21.86 6.29 3.33
CA ILE A 268 22.74 5.76 4.37
C ILE A 268 21.90 4.94 5.36
N ARG A 269 22.37 3.72 5.64
CA ARG A 269 21.79 2.83 6.66
C ARG A 269 21.58 3.66 7.93
N SER A 270 20.34 3.84 8.37
CA SER A 270 20.03 4.47 9.66
C SER A 270 20.30 3.50 10.82
N ASN A 271 21.49 2.91 10.85
CA ASN A 271 22.05 2.17 11.96
C ASN A 271 23.53 2.58 12.08
N GLU A 272 23.78 3.83 12.50
CA GLU A 272 25.02 4.23 13.17
C GLU A 272 24.91 5.70 13.63
N HIS A 273 24.34 5.89 14.82
CA HIS A 273 24.76 6.85 15.84
C HIS A 273 24.12 6.28 17.12
N GLY A 274 24.82 5.54 17.96
CA GLY A 274 26.13 5.84 18.53
C GLY A 274 25.86 6.16 20.00
N LEU A 275 26.23 5.22 20.87
CA LEU A 275 26.23 5.36 22.32
C LEU A 275 26.79 6.72 22.74
N ASN A 276 25.99 7.48 23.49
CA ASN A 276 26.34 8.16 24.74
C ASN A 276 25.07 8.77 25.36
#